data_AF-A0A4V2F263-F1
#
_entry.id   AF-A0A4V2F263-F1
#
_cell.length_a   1.000
_cell.length_b   1.000
_cell.length_c   1.000
_cell.angle_alpha   90.00
_cell.angle_beta   90.00
_cell.angle_gamma   90.00
#
_symmetry.space_group_name_H-M   'P 1'
#
loop_
_entity.id
_entity.type
_entity.pdbx_description
1 polymer ?
#
loop_
_entity_poly.entity_id
_entity_poly.type
_entity_poly.pdbx_seq_one_letter_code
_entity_poly.pdbx_strand_id
1 'polypeptide(L)'
;MSNEQIGNFVEEKFLNETPVLIKCKIRGAFKGLFVQTADYRELKAKNFWRVVPEANIENFKRTGDTNFIKIFSGFEFTKLSAL
;
A
#
# COMPACT_ATOMS: atom_id res chain seq x y z
N MET A 1 -10.39 6.30 -5.08
CA MET A 1 -10.22 5.52 -6.34
C MET A 1 -11.02 4.24 -6.21
N SER A 2 -11.38 3.60 -7.32
CA SER A 2 -12.02 2.27 -7.27
C SER A 2 -11.00 1.21 -6.85
N ASN A 3 -11.51 0.10 -6.29
CA ASN A 3 -10.69 -1.05 -5.91
C ASN A 3 -9.89 -1.58 -7.12
N GLU A 4 -10.54 -1.66 -8.29
CA GLU A 4 -9.93 -2.09 -9.54
C GLU A 4 -8.79 -1.18 -10.00
N GLN A 5 -8.97 0.15 -9.92
CA GLN A 5 -7.92 1.11 -10.25
C GLN A 5 -6.68 0.95 -9.35
N ILE A 6 -6.91 0.72 -8.05
CA ILE A 6 -5.82 0.51 -7.09
C ILE A 6 -5.12 -0.82 -7.39
N GLY A 7 -5.88 -1.89 -7.63
CA GLY A 7 -5.35 -3.21 -7.98
C GLY A 7 -4.49 -3.17 -9.23
N ASN A 8 -5.02 -2.65 -10.34
CA ASN A 8 -4.29 -2.53 -11.60
C ASN A 8 -2.96 -1.78 -11.41
N PHE A 9 -2.99 -0.63 -10.72
CA PHE A 9 -1.78 0.12 -10.44
C PHE A 9 -0.78 -0.72 -9.63
N VAL A 10 -1.19 -1.23 -8.47
CA VAL A 10 -0.28 -1.91 -7.52
C VAL A 10 0.31 -3.20 -8.12
N GLU A 11 -0.51 -3.99 -8.82
CA GLU A 11 -0.14 -5.32 -9.32
C GLU A 11 0.72 -5.28 -10.59
N GLU A 12 0.80 -4.14 -11.29
CA GLU A 12 1.66 -4.02 -12.46
C GLU A 12 3.15 -4.13 -12.10
N LYS A 13 3.64 -3.34 -11.13
CA LYS A 13 5.09 -3.30 -10.75
C LYS A 13 5.41 -2.82 -9.32
N PHE A 14 4.41 -2.48 -8.49
CA PHE A 14 4.67 -1.82 -7.20
C PHE A 14 4.46 -2.71 -5.99
N LEU A 15 3.74 -3.83 -6.15
CA LEU A 15 3.51 -4.79 -5.08
C LEU A 15 4.83 -5.42 -4.61
N ASN A 16 5.16 -5.25 -3.34
CA ASN A 16 6.40 -5.71 -2.68
C ASN A 16 7.72 -5.11 -3.20
N GLU A 17 7.71 -4.41 -4.33
CA GLU A 17 8.92 -3.97 -5.02
C GLU A 17 9.29 -2.51 -4.67
N THR A 18 8.44 -1.59 -5.13
CA THR A 18 8.78 -0.15 -5.21
C THR A 18 7.79 0.68 -4.41
N PRO A 19 8.27 1.53 -3.48
CA PRO A 19 7.41 2.50 -2.80
C PRO A 19 6.78 3.48 -3.79
N VAL A 20 5.54 3.88 -3.51
CA VAL A 20 4.79 4.83 -4.35
C VAL A 20 4.30 6.00 -3.53
N LEU A 21 3.98 7.10 -4.20
CA LEU A 21 3.31 8.23 -3.57
C LEU A 21 1.81 7.94 -3.47
N ILE A 22 1.29 7.96 -2.25
CA ILE A 22 -0.11 7.72 -1.90
C ILE A 22 -0.71 9.04 -1.42
N LYS A 23 -1.69 9.58 -2.15
CA LYS A 23 -2.51 10.71 -1.68
C LYS A 23 -3.78 10.17 -1.03
N CYS A 24 -4.05 10.64 0.18
CA CYS A 24 -5.25 10.31 0.93
C CYS A 24 -6.15 11.54 1.15
N LYS A 25 -7.43 11.30 1.40
CA LYS A 25 -8.40 12.35 1.76
C LYS A 25 -8.05 13.04 3.08
N ILE A 26 -7.79 12.26 4.13
CA ILE A 26 -7.65 12.78 5.50
C ILE A 26 -6.19 13.05 5.89
N ARG A 27 -5.26 12.19 5.48
CA ARG A 27 -3.87 12.17 5.99
C ARG A 27 -2.87 12.94 5.11
N GLY A 28 -3.33 13.57 4.03
CA GLY A 28 -2.45 14.16 3.03
C GLY A 28 -1.74 13.11 2.18
N ALA A 29 -0.57 13.48 1.64
CA ALA A 29 0.24 12.61 0.79
C ALA A 29 1.41 12.02 1.57
N PHE A 30 1.70 10.73 1.36
CA PHE A 30 2.85 10.06 1.95
C PHE A 30 3.39 8.99 1.00
N LYS A 31 4.64 8.58 1.19
CA LYS A 31 5.22 7.45 0.46
C LYS A 31 4.97 6.16 1.24
N GLY A 32 4.62 5.10 0.51
CA GLY A 32 4.40 3.80 1.11
C GLY A 32 4.65 2.65 0.15
N LEU A 33 5.04 1.51 0.71
CA LEU A 33 5.23 0.26 -0.02
C LEU A 33 4.00 -0.63 0.16
N PHE A 34 3.29 -0.94 -0.93
CA PHE A 34 2.23 -1.94 -0.90
C PHE A 34 2.84 -3.33 -0.73
N VAL A 35 2.26 -4.14 0.15
CA VAL A 35 2.79 -5.48 0.44
C VAL A 35 1.70 -6.55 0.37
N GLN A 36 2.09 -7.72 -0.13
CA GLN A 36 1.25 -8.90 -0.16
C GLN A 36 1.51 -9.77 1.07
N THR A 37 0.45 -10.13 1.78
CA THR A 37 0.46 -11.11 2.87
C THR A 37 -0.58 -12.20 2.60
N ALA A 38 -0.68 -13.21 3.46
CA ALA A 38 -1.61 -14.33 3.29
C ALA A 38 -3.07 -13.88 3.11
N ASP A 39 -3.46 -12.78 3.76
CA ASP A 39 -4.78 -12.17 3.73
C ASP A 39 -5.04 -11.22 2.54
N TYR A 40 -4.09 -11.07 1.61
CA TYR A 40 -4.18 -10.09 0.51
C TYR A 40 -5.48 -10.21 -0.30
N ARG A 41 -5.88 -11.43 -0.68
CA ARG A 41 -7.09 -11.65 -1.48
C ARG A 41 -8.35 -11.21 -0.74
N GLU A 42 -8.42 -11.47 0.56
CA GLU A 42 -9.56 -11.09 1.39
C GLU A 42 -9.61 -9.57 1.60
N LEU A 43 -8.46 -8.96 1.92
CA LEU A 43 -8.37 -7.51 2.09
C LEU A 43 -8.71 -6.77 0.80
N LYS A 44 -8.14 -7.20 -0.34
CA LYS A 44 -8.44 -6.62 -1.66
C LYS A 44 -9.94 -6.70 -1.97
N ALA A 45 -10.59 -7.83 -1.72
CA ALA A 45 -12.04 -7.96 -1.94
C ALA A 45 -12.88 -6.93 -1.15
N LYS A 46 -12.38 -6.54 0.03
CA LYS A 46 -12.98 -5.52 0.91
C LYS A 46 -12.43 -4.11 0.68
N ASN A 47 -11.61 -3.90 -0.34
CA ASN A 47 -10.90 -2.65 -0.64
C ASN A 47 -9.99 -2.17 0.52
N PHE A 48 -9.29 -3.10 1.16
CA PHE A 48 -8.24 -2.84 2.13
C PHE A 48 -6.88 -3.21 1.58
N TRP A 49 -5.86 -2.43 1.94
CA TRP A 49 -4.52 -2.53 1.40
C TRP A 49 -3.49 -2.47 2.51
N ARG A 50 -2.55 -3.41 2.51
CA ARG A 50 -1.40 -3.39 3.41
C ARG A 50 -0.31 -2.51 2.82
N VAL A 51 0.13 -1.55 3.63
CA VAL A 51 1.15 -0.59 3.24
C VAL A 51 2.15 -0.42 4.38
N VAL A 52 3.44 -0.47 4.05
CA VAL A 52 4.52 -0.06 4.94
C VAL A 52 4.77 1.43 4.72
N PRO A 53 4.58 2.30 5.74
CA PRO A 53 4.88 3.72 5.63
C PRO A 53 6.37 3.98 5.43
N GLU A 54 6.74 5.06 4.72
CA GLU A 54 8.13 5.43 4.39
C GLU A 54 9.13 5.21 5.52
N ALA A 55 8.84 5.73 6.73
CA ALA A 55 9.70 5.64 7.90
C ALA A 55 10.08 4.20 8.33
N ASN A 56 9.29 3.21 7.90
CA ASN A 56 9.46 1.81 8.29
C ASN A 56 9.91 0.91 7.13
N ILE A 57 10.05 1.43 5.90
CA ILE A 57 10.34 0.62 4.71
C ILE A 57 11.70 -0.08 4.86
N GLU A 58 12.74 0.63 5.28
CA GLU A 58 14.07 0.04 5.44
C GLU A 58 14.10 -1.05 6.51
N ASN A 59 13.46 -0.79 7.66
CA ASN A 59 13.36 -1.77 8.73
C ASN A 59 12.58 -3.01 8.30
N PHE A 60 11.47 -2.82 7.59
CA PHE A 60 10.70 -3.91 7.02
C PHE A 60 11.51 -4.73 6.02
N LYS A 61 12.21 -4.09 5.07
CA LYS A 61 13.04 -4.78 4.07
C LYS A 61 14.17 -5.59 4.71
N ARG A 62 14.75 -5.09 5.81
CA ARG A 62 15.82 -5.77 6.54
C ARG A 62 15.34 -6.98 7.36
N THR A 63 14.17 -6.86 7.99
CA THR A 63 13.73 -7.82 9.03
C THR A 63 12.59 -8.73 8.58
N GLY A 64 11.83 -8.32 7.57
CA GLY A 64 10.55 -8.94 7.22
C GLY A 64 9.46 -8.76 8.28
N ASP A 65 9.67 -7.92 9.31
CA ASP A 65 8.75 -7.83 10.44
C ASP A 65 7.43 -7.17 10.04
N THR A 66 6.36 -7.95 10.11
CA THR A 66 5.00 -7.53 9.79
C THR A 66 4.45 -6.42 10.69
N ASN A 67 5.06 -6.16 11.86
CA ASN A 67 4.69 -5.05 12.74
C ASN A 67 4.85 -3.67 12.07
N PHE A 68 5.67 -3.57 11.03
CA PHE A 68 5.85 -2.35 10.25
C PHE A 68 4.74 -2.09 9.24
N ILE A 69 3.87 -3.07 9.01
CA ILE A 69 2.77 -3.01 8.03
C ILE A 69 1.53 -2.41 8.68
N LYS A 70 0.85 -1.50 7.97
CA LYS A 70 -0.45 -0.97 8.38
C LYS A 70 -1.51 -1.26 7.32
N ILE A 71 -2.76 -1.43 7.76
CA ILE A 71 -3.90 -1.60 6.87
C ILE A 71 -4.51 -0.21 6.59
N PHE A 72 -4.76 0.06 5.31
CA PHE A 72 -5.42 1.27 4.84
C PHE A 72 -6.67 0.90 4.06
N SER A 73 -7.72 1.70 4.21
CA SER A 73 -8.89 1.61 3.36
C SER A 73 -8.61 2.29 2.01
N GLY A 74 -8.83 1.58 0.91
CA GLY A 74 -8.68 2.14 -0.44
C GLY A 74 -9.68 3.25 -0.75
N PHE A 75 -10.77 3.35 0.03
CA PHE A 75 -11.72 4.47 -0.05
C PHE A 75 -11.10 5.82 0.33
N GLU A 76 -10.00 5.79 1.10
CA GLU A 76 -9.25 6.99 1.49
C GLU A 76 -8.32 7.48 0.38
N PHE A 77 -7.96 6.61 -0.57
CA PHE A 77 -6.99 6.96 -1.60
C PHE A 77 -7.62 7.85 -2.67
N THR A 78 -6.98 8.99 -2.93
CA THR A 78 -7.35 9.96 -3.97
C THR A 78 -6.45 9.87 -5.20
N LYS A 79 -5.16 9.53 -5.04
CA LYS A 79 -4.21 9.33 -6.14
C LYS A 79 -3.06 8.40 -5.74
N LEU A 80 -2.64 7.53 -6.66
CA LEU A 80 -1.38 6.78 -6.58
C LEU A 80 -0.44 7.25 -7.69
N SER A 81 0.87 7.27 -7.44
CA SER A 81 1.86 7.65 -8.45
C SER A 81 3.19 6.94 -8.20
N ALA A 82 3.81 6.46 -9.27
CA ALA A 82 5.19 5.99 -9.24
C ALA A 82 6.12 7.13 -8.81
N LEU A 83 7.22 6.78 -8.13
CA LEU A 83 8.30 7.71 -7.77
C LEU A 83 9.35 7.79 -8.89
#